data_AF-A0A7T4N427-F1
#
_entry.id   AF-A0A7T4N427-F1
#
_cell.length_a   1.000
_cell.length_b   1.000
_cell.length_c   1.000
_cell.angle_alpha   90.00
_cell.angle_beta   90.00
_cell.angle_gamma   90.00
#
_symmetry.space_group_name_H-M   'P 1'
#
loop_
_entity.id
_entity.type
_entity.pdbx_description
1 polymer ?
#
loop_
_entity_poly.entity_id
_entity_poly.type
_entity_poly.pdbx_seq_one_letter_code
_entity_poly.pdbx_strand_id
1 'polypeptide(L)'
;MFVTWKPLAHPDSVYVFAGESGEPIQCMKKSFATVLKAARIESYRWHDMRHTFASWLVQSGVDLNIVRELLGHASLAMTMRYAHLAPNNKLRAVSALQLSGPNIAQVASIPRLAA
;
A
#
# COMPACT_ATOMS: atom_id res chain seq x y z
N MET A 1 17.27 -2.85 31.66
CA MET A 1 17.02 -1.45 31.27
C MET A 1 15.51 -1.25 31.25
N PHE A 2 14.94 -0.62 32.28
CA PHE A 2 13.50 -0.36 32.32
C PHE A 2 13.22 0.89 31.49
N VAL A 3 12.44 0.76 30.42
CA VAL A 3 11.94 1.92 29.69
C VAL A 3 10.81 2.49 30.50
N THR A 4 11.05 3.61 31.19
CA THR A 4 10.01 4.35 31.89
C THR A 4 9.04 4.90 30.84
N TRP A 5 7.79 4.43 30.85
CA TRP A 5 6.77 4.92 29.94
C TRP A 5 6.49 6.40 30.25
N LYS A 6 6.74 7.27 29.26
CA LYS A 6 6.36 8.68 29.34
C LYS A 6 4.97 8.84 28.71
N PRO A 7 3.96 9.34 29.44
CA PRO A 7 2.71 9.73 28.81
C PRO A 7 2.99 10.83 27.78
N LEU A 8 2.82 10.48 26.50
CA LEU A 8 2.97 11.41 25.37
C LEU A 8 1.66 12.14 25.04
N ALA A 9 0.53 11.62 25.52
CA ALA A 9 -0.77 12.26 25.36
C ALA A 9 -0.94 13.34 26.44
N HIS A 10 -1.22 14.57 26.02
CA HIS A 10 -1.68 15.60 26.94
C HIS A 10 -3.07 15.21 27.46
N PRO A 11 -3.27 15.12 28.79
CA PRO A 11 -4.47 14.52 29.40
C PRO A 11 -5.77 15.19 28.95
N ASP A 12 -5.71 16.50 28.66
CA ASP A 12 -6.87 17.29 28.25
C ASP A 12 -6.97 17.54 26.74
N SER A 13 -6.10 16.91 25.94
CA SER A 13 -6.12 17.12 24.49
C SER A 13 -7.10 16.19 23.78
N VAL A 14 -7.84 16.75 22.82
CA VAL A 14 -8.72 16.00 21.91
C VAL A 14 -7.96 15.32 20.75
N TYR A 15 -6.66 15.61 20.59
CA TYR A 15 -5.86 15.11 19.47
C TYR A 15 -5.05 13.87 19.87
N VAL A 16 -4.99 12.88 18.95
CA VAL A 16 -4.15 11.68 19.13
C VAL A 16 -2.66 12.06 19.23
N PHE A 17 -2.23 13.08 18.47
CA PHE A 17 -0.87 13.61 18.49
C PHE A 17 -0.90 15.08 18.88
N ALA A 18 -0.74 15.34 20.17
CA ALA A 18 -0.71 16.67 20.75
C ALA A 18 0.74 17.12 21.05
N GLY A 19 0.96 18.43 20.99
CA GLY A 19 2.14 19.09 21.55
C GLY A 19 2.10 19.10 23.08
N GLU A 20 3.15 19.67 23.68
CA GLU A 20 3.30 19.70 25.14
C GLU A 20 2.22 20.53 25.85
N SER A 21 1.60 21.51 25.16
CA SER A 21 0.48 22.30 25.68
C SER A 21 -0.90 21.80 25.24
N GLY A 22 -0.98 20.60 24.63
CA GLY A 22 -2.24 19.95 24.24
C GLY A 22 -2.80 20.35 22.88
N GLU A 23 -2.17 21.29 22.18
CA GLU A 23 -2.48 21.74 20.83
C GLU A 23 -2.02 20.73 19.75
N PRO A 24 -2.59 20.77 18.54
CA PRO A 24 -2.18 19.84 17.48
C PRO A 24 -0.77 20.15 16.97
N ILE A 25 0.03 19.10 16.74
CA ILE A 25 1.36 19.24 16.15
C ILE A 25 1.26 19.84 14.75
N GLN A 26 1.81 21.04 14.56
CA GLN A 26 1.74 21.78 13.29
C GLN A 26 2.88 21.44 12.31
N CYS A 27 4.05 21.03 12.81
CA CYS A 27 5.24 20.86 11.98
C CYS A 27 6.12 19.72 12.49
N MET A 28 6.42 18.75 11.62
CA MET A 28 7.29 17.61 11.92
C MET A 28 8.67 17.70 11.24
N LYS A 29 8.99 18.82 10.58
CA LYS A 29 10.20 18.96 9.76
C LYS A 29 11.48 18.74 10.57
N LYS A 30 11.57 19.31 11.77
CA LYS A 30 12.76 19.20 12.64
C LYS A 30 12.99 17.76 13.08
N SER A 31 11.96 17.13 13.65
CA SER A 31 12.02 15.74 14.11
C SER A 31 12.35 14.79 12.95
N PHE A 32 11.76 15.01 11.78
CA PHE A 32 12.06 14.21 10.59
C PHE A 32 13.52 14.37 10.13
N ALA A 33 14.02 15.60 10.05
CA ALA A 33 15.42 15.86 9.69
C ALA A 33 16.40 15.20 10.68
N THR A 34 16.08 15.21 11.98
CA THR A 34 16.87 14.51 13.00
C THR A 34 16.90 13.00 12.74
N VAL A 35 15.77 12.39 12.42
CA VAL A 35 15.68 10.95 12.09
C VAL A 35 16.46 10.62 10.82
N LEU A 36 16.32 11.43 9.76
CA LEU A 36 17.06 11.22 8.51
C LEU A 36 18.58 11.30 8.73
N LYS A 37 19.04 12.26 9.53
CA LYS A 37 20.45 12.38 9.91
C LYS A 37 20.94 11.15 10.66
N ALA A 38 20.17 10.65 11.62
CA ALA A 38 20.51 9.45 12.38
C ALA A 38 20.54 8.19 11.49
N ALA A 39 19.61 8.09 10.55
CA ALA A 39 19.51 6.99 9.58
C ALA A 39 20.50 7.11 8.41
N ARG A 40 21.23 8.23 8.29
CA ARG A 40 22.14 8.54 7.16
C ARG A 40 21.44 8.49 5.80
N ILE A 41 20.23 9.02 5.74
CA ILE A 41 19.44 9.12 4.50
C ILE A 41 19.45 10.57 4.02
N GLU A 42 19.81 10.78 2.76
CA GLU A 42 19.83 12.09 2.11
C GLU A 42 18.66 12.23 1.12
N SER A 43 18.26 13.48 0.84
CA SER A 43 17.27 13.81 -0.20
C SER A 43 15.90 13.11 -0.09
N TYR A 44 15.48 12.76 1.12
CA TYR A 44 14.20 12.09 1.39
C TYR A 44 13.19 13.04 2.04
N ARG A 45 11.96 13.09 1.52
CA ARG A 45 10.90 14.01 1.95
C ARG A 45 9.86 13.25 2.77
N TRP A 46 9.11 13.98 3.60
CA TRP A 46 8.04 13.40 4.41
C TRP A 46 7.01 12.61 3.58
N HIS A 47 6.65 13.15 2.41
CA HIS A 47 5.68 12.52 1.51
C HIS A 47 6.24 11.27 0.82
N ASP A 48 7.56 11.06 0.81
CA ASP A 48 8.16 9.88 0.19
C ASP A 48 7.82 8.61 0.97
N MET A 49 7.57 8.70 2.29
CA MET A 49 7.07 7.57 3.08
C MET A 49 5.74 7.04 2.54
N ARG A 50 4.86 7.95 2.13
CA ARG A 50 3.57 7.60 1.52
C ARG A 50 3.76 6.98 0.13
N HIS A 51 4.75 7.46 -0.63
CA HIS A 51 5.14 6.84 -1.89
C HIS A 51 5.70 5.43 -1.67
N THR A 52 6.56 5.23 -0.69
CA THR A 52 7.13 3.91 -0.32
C THR A 52 6.03 2.93 0.06
N PHE A 53 5.08 3.33 0.91
CA PHE A 53 3.94 2.50 1.28
C PHE A 53 3.14 2.02 0.06
N ALA A 54 2.79 2.94 -0.84
CA ALA A 54 2.07 2.60 -2.07
C ALA A 54 2.88 1.66 -2.98
N SER A 55 4.17 1.96 -3.17
CA SER A 55 5.08 1.15 -3.98
C SER A 55 5.20 -0.28 -3.46
N TRP A 56 5.27 -0.49 -2.14
CA TRP A 56 5.36 -1.82 -1.54
C TRP A 56 4.07 -2.62 -1.69
N LEU A 57 2.90 -1.99 -1.52
CA LEU A 57 1.62 -2.66 -1.74
C LEU A 57 1.47 -3.12 -3.18
N VAL A 58 1.78 -2.26 -4.14
CA VAL A 58 1.67 -2.60 -5.56
C VAL A 58 2.68 -3.69 -5.95
N GLN A 59 3.92 -3.63 -5.45
CA GLN A 59 4.92 -4.71 -5.65
C GLN A 59 4.51 -6.03 -5.00
N SER A 60 3.71 -5.99 -3.93
CA SER A 60 3.13 -7.19 -3.31
C SER A 60 1.92 -7.73 -4.10
N GLY A 61 1.54 -7.06 -5.19
CA GLY A 61 0.43 -7.46 -6.05
C GLY A 61 -0.95 -7.06 -5.52
N VAL A 62 -1.02 -6.07 -4.63
CA VAL A 62 -2.30 -5.48 -4.18
C VAL A 62 -2.92 -4.66 -5.31
N ASP A 63 -4.24 -4.78 -5.48
CA ASP A 63 -4.98 -4.05 -6.51
C ASP A 63 -4.91 -2.53 -6.35
N LEU A 64 -4.81 -1.80 -7.47
CA LEU A 64 -4.64 -0.35 -7.45
C LEU A 64 -5.85 0.40 -6.86
N ASN A 65 -7.06 -0.14 -6.93
CA ASN A 65 -8.22 0.48 -6.26
C ASN A 65 -8.11 0.35 -4.75
N ILE A 66 -7.66 -0.81 -4.24
CA ILE A 66 -7.41 -0.99 -2.81
C ILE A 66 -6.32 -0.03 -2.34
N VAL A 67 -5.22 0.09 -3.10
CA VAL A 67 -4.15 1.05 -2.78
C VAL A 67 -4.67 2.50 -2.79
N ARG A 68 -5.56 2.86 -3.72
CA ARG A 68 -6.21 4.18 -3.77
C ARG A 68 -7.02 4.46 -2.50
N GLU A 69 -7.80 3.50 -2.04
CA GLU A 69 -8.62 3.61 -0.82
C GLU A 69 -7.76 3.75 0.43
N LEU A 70 -6.75 2.90 0.59
CA LEU A 70 -5.81 2.96 1.73
C LEU A 70 -5.04 4.29 1.79
N LEU A 71 -4.72 4.85 0.62
CA LEU A 71 -4.10 6.16 0.53
C LEU A 71 -5.13 7.28 0.74
N GLY A 72 -6.42 7.08 0.48
CA GLY A 72 -7.42 8.15 0.44
C GLY A 72 -7.23 9.07 -0.77
N HIS A 73 -6.82 8.53 -1.92
CA HIS A 73 -6.73 9.29 -3.16
C HIS A 73 -8.12 9.55 -3.75
N ALA A 74 -8.41 10.83 -4.03
CA ALA A 74 -9.68 11.25 -4.62
C ALA A 74 -9.96 10.56 -5.96
N SER A 75 -8.92 10.32 -6.78
CA SER A 75 -9.04 9.66 -8.07
C SER A 75 -8.03 8.54 -8.28
N LEU A 76 -8.38 7.56 -9.11
CA LEU A 76 -7.48 6.48 -9.49
C LEU A 76 -6.26 7.00 -10.26
N ALA A 77 -6.41 8.09 -11.02
CA ALA A 77 -5.31 8.74 -11.75
C ALA A 77 -4.12 9.11 -10.85
N MET A 78 -4.37 9.50 -9.59
CA MET A 78 -3.31 9.76 -8.60
C MET A 78 -2.52 8.49 -8.25
N THR A 79 -3.22 7.35 -8.13
CA THR A 79 -2.62 6.04 -7.82
C THR A 79 -1.95 5.39 -9.02
N MET A 80 -2.34 5.74 -10.25
CA MET A 80 -1.75 5.20 -11.48
C MET A 80 -0.23 5.43 -11.58
N ARG A 81 0.32 6.41 -10.83
CA ARG A 81 1.79 6.58 -10.69
C ARG A 81 2.50 5.28 -10.30
N TYR A 82 1.86 4.39 -9.54
CA TYR A 82 2.48 3.16 -9.04
C TYR A 82 2.21 1.94 -9.92
N ALA A 83 1.34 2.03 -10.93
CA ALA A 83 0.89 0.88 -11.72
C ALA A 83 2.02 0.09 -12.39
N HIS A 84 3.11 0.78 -12.75
CA HIS A 84 4.30 0.18 -13.36
C HIS A 84 5.08 -0.76 -12.42
N LEU A 85 4.86 -0.66 -11.10
CA LEU A 85 5.50 -1.51 -10.10
C LEU A 85 4.78 -2.85 -9.91
N ALA A 86 3.63 -3.05 -10.55
CA ALA A 86 2.81 -4.23 -10.33
C ALA A 86 3.48 -5.47 -10.94
N PRO A 87 3.78 -6.51 -10.14
CA PRO A 87 4.54 -7.65 -10.61
C PRO A 87 3.67 -8.49 -11.54
N ASN A 88 4.13 -8.69 -12.78
CA ASN A 88 3.57 -9.70 -13.69
C ASN A 88 2.02 -9.63 -13.81
N ASN A 89 1.41 -8.46 -13.66
CA ASN A 89 -0.05 -8.32 -13.63
C ASN A 89 -0.72 -8.92 -14.87
N LYS A 90 -0.07 -8.76 -16.04
CA LYS A 90 -0.55 -9.36 -17.30
C LYS A 90 -0.49 -10.88 -17.27
N LEU A 91 0.61 -11.46 -16.81
CA LEU A 91 0.76 -12.92 -16.68
C LEU A 91 -0.22 -13.48 -15.66
N ARG A 92 -0.39 -12.85 -14.49
CA ARG A 92 -1.38 -13.27 -13.48
C ARG A 92 -2.82 -13.19 -14.01
N ALA A 93 -3.16 -12.11 -14.73
CA ALA A 93 -4.48 -11.95 -15.33
C ALA A 93 -4.78 -13.03 -16.38
N VAL A 94 -3.79 -13.38 -17.20
CA VAL A 94 -3.91 -14.48 -18.17
C VAL A 94 -3.96 -15.85 -17.48
N SER A 95 -3.12 -16.09 -16.47
CA SER A 95 -3.15 -17.33 -15.69
C SER A 95 -4.46 -17.53 -14.92
N ALA A 96 -5.15 -16.47 -14.51
CA ALA A 96 -6.48 -16.56 -13.90
C ALA A 96 -7.54 -17.09 -14.89
N LEU A 97 -7.30 -16.92 -16.20
CA LEU A 97 -8.09 -17.55 -17.26
C LEU A 97 -7.65 -19.00 -17.53
N GLN A 98 -6.90 -19.65 -16.63
CA GLN A 98 -6.81 -21.12 -16.62
C GLN A 98 -8.21 -21.67 -16.31
N LEU A 99 -9.04 -21.60 -17.34
CA LEU A 99 -10.28 -22.31 -17.47
C LEU A 99 -9.89 -23.76 -17.22
N SER A 100 -10.43 -24.34 -16.16
CA SER A 100 -10.66 -25.77 -16.12
C SER A 100 -11.61 -26.09 -17.26
N GLY A 101 -11.09 -26.07 -18.49
CA GLY A 101 -11.78 -26.62 -19.64
C GLY A 101 -12.14 -28.05 -19.26
N PRO A 102 -13.33 -28.54 -19.66
CA PRO A 102 -13.68 -29.93 -19.43
C PRO A 102 -12.50 -30.76 -19.90
N ASN A 103 -12.03 -31.64 -19.01
CA ASN A 103 -10.93 -32.55 -19.26
C ASN A 103 -11.09 -33.04 -20.71
N ILE A 104 -10.10 -32.84 -21.57
CA ILE A 104 -10.18 -33.22 -22.99
C ILE A 104 -10.58 -34.69 -23.17
N ALA A 105 -10.40 -35.51 -22.12
CA ALA A 105 -10.94 -36.87 -22.02
C ALA A 105 -12.48 -36.97 -22.00
N GLN A 106 -13.20 -35.99 -21.43
CA GLN A 106 -14.68 -35.93 -21.39
C GLN A 106 -15.30 -35.40 -22.69
N VAL A 107 -14.58 -34.57 -23.46
CA VAL A 107 -15.08 -34.07 -24.75
C VAL A 107 -15.07 -35.18 -25.81
N ALA A 108 -14.16 -36.15 -25.70
CA ALA A 108 -14.10 -37.32 -26.59
C ALA A 108 -15.29 -38.30 -26.44
N SER A 109 -16.06 -38.21 -25.35
CA SER A 109 -17.24 -39.06 -25.10
C SER A 109 -18.56 -38.47 -25.60
N ILE A 110 -18.57 -37.28 -26.21
CA ILE A 110 -19.79 -36.72 -26.81
C ILE A 110 -20.06 -37.47 -28.12
N PRO A 111 -21.20 -38.18 -28.26
CA PRO A 111 -21.52 -38.88 -29.49
C PRO A 111 -21.61 -37.85 -30.62
N ARG A 112 -20.82 -38.04 -31.67
CA ARG A 112 -21.04 -37.33 -32.94
C ARG A 112 -22.44 -37.70 -33.42
N LEU A 113 -23.36 -36.74 -33.39
CA LEU A 113 -24.64 -36.87 -34.06
C LEU A 113 -24.35 -37.17 -35.54
N ALA A 114 -24.73 -38.37 -35.95
CA ALA A 114 -24.66 -38.80 -37.34
C ALA A 114 -25.59 -37.88 -38.16
N ALA A 115 -25.03 -37.29 -39.22
CA ALA A 115 -25.79 -36.61 -40.27
C ALA A 115 -26.37 -37.64 -41.24
#